data_AF-A0A7J9TBL6-F1
#
_entry.id   AF-A0A7J9TBL6-F1
#
_cell.length_a   1.000
_cell.length_b   1.000
_cell.length_c   1.000
_cell.angle_alpha   90.00
_cell.angle_beta   90.00
_cell.angle_gamma   90.00
#
_symmetry.space_group_name_H-M   'P 1'
#
loop_
_entity.id
_entity.type
_entity.pdbx_description
1 polymer ?
#
loop_
_entity_poly.entity_id
_entity_poly.type
_entity_poly.pdbx_seq_one_letter_code
_entity_poly.pdbx_strand_id
1 'polypeptide(L)'
;MRKDIGIAGLIVVAMMLVMVPTASAGEAFTWVGNATYSTNGTWVPDGWTIKMENLNETYPTEPWSQVTGQYVMWTAHCDGETGLSDDTWIYVNLTSPDGRWFGEFSDRLGDMDTWSGKYIHDVVLYEQVPPAETFTKNLVASWNLVSLPLTPEDNSVSAVLGSIAGNYDAVKSYNTATDQFEDASTMDPGIGYFVHVTTVGTWEYKGTAYESMNADLSEGLNMVGWTNISEDIPDALSSIDGNYRYIARWDATSQSYEVYLPGAPAVFNDFTTMEGGEGYFIAATSSCTLAYPSP
;
A
#
# COMPACT_ATOMS: atom_id res chain seq x y z
N MET A 1 -29.10 -21.63 -10.35
CA MET A 1 -28.52 -21.01 -11.55
C MET A 1 -27.69 -19.84 -11.04
N ARG A 2 -26.38 -20.05 -10.86
CA ARG A 2 -25.46 -19.01 -10.37
C ARG A 2 -25.37 -17.95 -11.46
N LYS A 3 -25.75 -16.72 -11.14
CA LYS A 3 -25.54 -15.57 -12.01
C LYS A 3 -24.18 -15.01 -11.60
N ASP A 4 -23.28 -14.98 -12.57
CA ASP A 4 -21.94 -14.42 -12.44
C ASP A 4 -22.02 -13.00 -11.86
N ILE A 5 -21.38 -12.79 -10.71
CA ILE A 5 -21.21 -11.46 -10.12
C ILE A 5 -20.03 -10.86 -10.88
N GLY A 6 -20.36 -9.91 -11.75
CA GLY A 6 -19.41 -9.14 -12.51
C GLY A 6 -18.43 -8.43 -11.58
N ILE A 7 -17.18 -8.41 -12.02
CA ILE A 7 -16.09 -7.59 -11.51
C ILE A 7 -16.63 -6.18 -11.24
N ALA A 8 -16.71 -5.80 -9.96
CA ALA A 8 -16.98 -4.43 -9.56
C ALA A 8 -15.73 -3.62 -9.91
N GLY A 9 -15.71 -3.08 -11.13
CA GLY A 9 -14.74 -2.08 -11.50
C GLY A 9 -14.90 -0.89 -10.56
N LEU A 10 -13.80 -0.51 -9.92
CA LEU A 10 -13.62 0.75 -9.22
C LEU A 10 -14.17 1.88 -10.12
N ILE A 11 -15.38 2.37 -9.85
CA ILE A 11 -15.86 3.60 -10.49
C ILE A 11 -15.14 4.72 -9.75
N VAL A 12 -13.93 5.02 -10.20
CA VAL A 12 -13.32 6.32 -9.88
C VAL A 12 -14.21 7.35 -10.58
N VAL A 13 -15.15 7.93 -9.85
CA VAL A 13 -15.89 9.09 -10.33
C VAL A 13 -14.86 10.19 -10.50
N ALA A 14 -14.44 10.41 -11.75
CA ALA A 14 -13.67 11.57 -12.13
C ALA A 14 -14.51 12.79 -11.76
N MET A 15 -14.13 13.50 -10.69
CA MET A 15 -14.67 14.80 -10.34
C MET A 15 -14.51 15.72 -11.57
N MET A 16 -15.57 15.86 -12.36
CA MET A 16 -15.62 16.90 -13.39
C MET A 16 -15.64 18.23 -12.64
N LEU A 17 -14.58 19.02 -12.82
CA LEU A 17 -14.50 20.43 -12.40
C LEU A 17 -15.50 21.25 -13.23
N VAL A 18 -16.78 21.16 -12.86
CA VAL A 18 -17.82 22.08 -13.28
C VAL A 18 -17.90 23.17 -12.22
N MET A 19 -18.01 24.44 -12.62
CA MET A 19 -18.31 25.50 -11.67
C MET A 19 -19.72 25.27 -11.12
N VAL A 20 -19.80 24.78 -9.89
CA VAL A 20 -21.03 24.48 -9.19
C VAL A 20 -21.52 25.75 -8.46
N PRO A 21 -22.80 26.14 -8.56
CA PRO A 21 -23.31 27.29 -7.84
C PRO A 21 -23.28 27.06 -6.32
N THR A 22 -23.18 28.15 -5.56
CA THR A 22 -23.22 28.13 -4.08
C THR A 22 -24.65 28.30 -3.58
N ALA A 23 -25.09 27.38 -2.73
CA ALA A 23 -26.46 27.33 -2.22
C ALA A 23 -26.66 28.16 -0.93
N SER A 24 -27.93 28.40 -0.54
CA SER A 24 -28.32 29.12 0.68
C SER A 24 -28.89 28.19 1.76
N ALA A 25 -28.61 28.45 3.04
CA ALA A 25 -29.08 27.66 4.19
C ALA A 25 -30.62 27.78 4.49
N GLY A 26 -31.19 26.77 5.18
CA GLY A 26 -32.61 26.35 5.28
C GLY A 26 -32.81 25.25 6.37
N GLU A 27 -33.77 24.30 6.24
CA GLU A 27 -33.96 23.13 7.17
C GLU A 27 -33.18 21.84 6.80
N ALA A 28 -32.53 21.21 7.80
CA ALA A 28 -31.66 20.04 7.63
C ALA A 28 -32.42 18.79 7.18
N PHE A 29 -31.78 18.00 6.31
CA PHE A 29 -32.25 16.64 5.99
C PHE A 29 -31.30 15.61 6.57
N THR A 30 -31.80 14.40 6.75
CA THR A 30 -31.03 13.26 7.24
C THR A 30 -31.13 12.11 6.26
N TRP A 31 -29.99 11.60 5.82
CA TRP A 31 -29.88 10.27 5.23
C TRP A 31 -29.59 9.23 6.31
N VAL A 32 -30.18 8.04 6.18
CA VAL A 32 -29.95 6.87 7.03
C VAL A 32 -29.82 5.59 6.21
N GLY A 33 -29.11 4.61 6.76
CA GLY A 33 -28.99 3.29 6.13
C GLY A 33 -28.24 2.27 6.98
N ASN A 34 -28.27 1.01 6.55
CA ASN A 34 -27.38 -0.01 7.06
C ASN A 34 -26.08 -0.03 6.25
N ALA A 35 -24.96 0.00 6.94
CA ALA A 35 -23.64 -0.26 6.38
C ALA A 35 -23.26 -1.73 6.62
N THR A 36 -23.09 -2.50 5.54
CA THR A 36 -22.84 -3.96 5.61
C THR A 36 -21.71 -4.42 4.71
N TYR A 37 -21.00 -5.47 5.11
CA TYR A 37 -19.98 -6.09 4.25
C TYR A 37 -20.62 -6.88 3.11
N SER A 38 -20.12 -6.70 1.88
CA SER A 38 -20.56 -7.46 0.70
C SER A 38 -20.34 -8.97 0.81
N THR A 39 -19.37 -9.41 1.62
CA THR A 39 -18.96 -10.83 1.73
C THR A 39 -19.93 -11.68 2.53
N ASN A 40 -20.53 -11.13 3.58
CA ASN A 40 -21.35 -11.88 4.53
C ASN A 40 -22.61 -11.14 5.01
N GLY A 41 -22.82 -9.89 4.59
CA GLY A 41 -23.96 -9.05 4.99
C GLY A 41 -23.95 -8.61 6.45
N THR A 42 -22.87 -8.84 7.21
CA THR A 42 -22.80 -8.38 8.60
C THR A 42 -22.57 -6.87 8.66
N TRP A 43 -23.03 -6.25 9.73
CA TRP A 43 -22.85 -4.81 9.95
C TRP A 43 -21.38 -4.44 10.15
N VAL A 44 -21.02 -3.24 9.71
CA VAL A 44 -19.71 -2.64 9.99
C VAL A 44 -19.63 -2.16 11.45
N PRO A 45 -18.43 -2.09 12.05
CA PRO A 45 -18.24 -1.49 13.36
C PRO A 45 -18.61 0.00 13.42
N ASP A 46 -18.82 0.50 14.64
CA ASP A 46 -18.99 1.92 14.91
C ASP A 46 -17.67 2.70 14.68
N GLY A 47 -17.77 4.00 14.41
CA GLY A 47 -16.63 4.91 14.29
C GLY A 47 -16.02 5.03 12.88
N TRP A 48 -16.62 4.44 11.85
CA TRP A 48 -16.15 4.55 10.46
C TRP A 48 -16.63 5.86 9.85
N THR A 49 -15.78 6.53 9.08
CA THR A 49 -16.12 7.86 8.53
C THR A 49 -17.12 7.72 7.40
N ILE A 50 -18.21 8.48 7.50
CA ILE A 50 -19.21 8.68 6.46
C ILE A 50 -18.99 10.09 5.91
N LYS A 51 -19.01 10.25 4.58
CA LYS A 51 -19.07 11.54 3.91
C LYS A 51 -20.26 11.57 2.95
N MET A 52 -20.95 12.70 2.92
CA MET A 52 -22.07 12.97 2.04
C MET A 52 -21.88 14.32 1.35
N GLU A 53 -22.14 14.35 0.05
CA GLU A 53 -21.98 15.53 -0.80
C GLU A 53 -23.19 15.66 -1.73
N ASN A 54 -23.61 16.90 -1.99
CA ASN A 54 -24.52 17.22 -3.08
C ASN A 54 -23.74 17.29 -4.40
N LEU A 55 -24.23 16.58 -5.42
CA LEU A 55 -23.59 16.56 -6.74
C LEU A 55 -24.09 17.66 -7.68
N ASN A 56 -25.16 18.37 -7.32
CA ASN A 56 -25.75 19.45 -8.11
C ASN A 56 -25.25 20.85 -7.72
N GLU A 57 -25.03 21.07 -6.42
CA GLU A 57 -24.71 22.37 -5.82
C GLU A 57 -23.64 22.20 -4.73
N THR A 58 -22.84 23.23 -4.44
CA THR A 58 -21.84 23.16 -3.37
C THR A 58 -22.27 23.98 -2.16
N TYR A 59 -22.20 23.37 -0.98
CA TYR A 59 -22.52 23.97 0.29
C TYR A 59 -21.26 24.25 1.12
N PRO A 60 -21.25 25.29 1.97
CA PRO A 60 -20.06 25.66 2.75
C PRO A 60 -19.58 24.59 3.73
N THR A 61 -20.46 23.70 4.20
CA THR A 61 -20.09 22.63 5.15
C THR A 61 -19.93 21.26 4.48
N GLU A 62 -19.92 21.20 3.14
CA GLU A 62 -19.61 19.96 2.42
C GLU A 62 -18.10 19.65 2.37
N PRO A 63 -17.73 18.35 2.33
CA PRO A 63 -18.61 17.20 2.54
C PRO A 63 -19.16 17.16 3.97
N TRP A 64 -20.47 16.91 4.10
CA TRP A 64 -21.05 16.61 5.40
C TRP A 64 -20.50 15.28 5.89
N SER A 65 -20.21 15.18 7.19
CA SER A 65 -19.55 13.99 7.72
C SER A 65 -20.10 13.59 9.08
N GLN A 66 -20.16 12.28 9.27
CA GLN A 66 -20.55 11.60 10.50
C GLN A 66 -19.73 10.32 10.66
N VAL A 67 -19.96 9.59 11.75
CA VAL A 67 -19.42 8.24 11.93
C VAL A 67 -20.52 7.20 12.03
N THR A 68 -20.21 5.97 11.60
CA THR A 68 -21.09 4.82 11.85
C THR A 68 -21.32 4.64 13.34
N GLY A 69 -22.52 4.18 13.68
CA GLY A 69 -22.97 4.04 15.05
C GLY A 69 -24.47 3.77 15.07
N GLN A 70 -24.96 3.21 16.18
CA GLN A 70 -26.39 2.98 16.32
C GLN A 70 -27.16 4.31 16.29
N TYR A 71 -27.92 4.52 15.21
CA TYR A 71 -28.83 5.65 15.05
C TYR A 71 -30.26 5.15 14.87
N VAL A 72 -31.02 5.17 15.96
CA VAL A 72 -32.36 4.56 16.03
C VAL A 72 -32.30 3.06 15.71
N MET A 73 -32.55 2.67 14.46
CA MET A 73 -32.51 1.28 13.96
C MET A 73 -31.48 1.07 12.83
N TRP A 74 -30.72 2.11 12.49
CA TRP A 74 -29.75 2.12 11.40
C TRP A 74 -28.32 2.15 11.95
N THR A 75 -27.35 1.70 11.16
CA THR A 75 -25.94 1.69 11.54
C THR A 75 -25.14 2.86 10.94
N ALA A 76 -25.73 3.59 9.99
CA ALA A 76 -25.17 4.77 9.37
C ALA A 76 -26.22 5.89 9.24
N HIS A 77 -25.78 7.12 9.45
CA HIS A 77 -26.55 8.33 9.17
C HIS A 77 -25.62 9.48 8.82
N CYS A 78 -26.13 10.44 8.06
CA CYS A 78 -25.44 11.70 7.77
C CYS A 78 -26.48 12.80 7.64
N ASP A 79 -26.25 13.92 8.32
CA ASP A 79 -27.10 15.09 8.23
C ASP A 79 -26.48 16.06 7.25
N GLY A 80 -27.27 16.55 6.30
CA GLY A 80 -26.83 17.56 5.34
C GLY A 80 -27.52 18.90 5.54
N GLU A 81 -26.99 19.91 4.85
CA GLU A 81 -27.66 21.19 4.72
C GLU A 81 -28.86 21.07 3.78
N THR A 82 -29.46 22.20 3.49
CA THR A 82 -30.90 22.34 3.52
C THR A 82 -31.42 22.91 2.22
N GLY A 83 -32.72 22.82 1.97
CA GLY A 83 -33.29 23.36 0.73
C GLY A 83 -32.97 22.49 -0.48
N LEU A 84 -32.69 21.20 -0.24
CA LEU A 84 -32.54 20.21 -1.31
C LEU A 84 -33.89 19.95 -1.96
N SER A 85 -33.85 19.71 -3.26
CA SER A 85 -35.02 19.31 -4.03
C SER A 85 -35.05 17.78 -4.18
N ASP A 86 -36.19 17.21 -4.51
CA ASP A 86 -36.26 15.79 -4.86
C ASP A 86 -35.44 15.44 -6.11
N ASP A 87 -35.09 16.44 -6.93
CA ASP A 87 -34.19 16.26 -8.07
C ASP A 87 -32.69 16.33 -7.70
N THR A 88 -32.37 16.55 -6.43
CA THR A 88 -31.00 16.59 -5.93
C THR A 88 -30.39 15.18 -5.89
N TRP A 89 -29.19 15.06 -6.45
CA TRP A 89 -28.33 13.90 -6.38
C TRP A 89 -27.37 14.05 -5.22
N ILE A 90 -27.35 13.04 -4.35
CA ILE A 90 -26.38 12.95 -3.27
C ILE A 90 -25.39 11.82 -3.57
N TYR A 91 -24.14 12.05 -3.21
CA TYR A 91 -23.10 11.05 -3.13
C TYR A 91 -22.82 10.76 -1.67
N VAL A 92 -22.81 9.49 -1.30
CA VAL A 92 -22.39 9.04 0.04
C VAL A 92 -21.26 8.05 -0.14
N ASN A 93 -20.16 8.26 0.60
CA ASN A 93 -19.10 7.27 0.75
C ASN A 93 -18.84 6.97 2.22
N LEU A 94 -18.37 5.76 2.46
CA LEU A 94 -18.05 5.25 3.78
C LEU A 94 -16.78 4.42 3.69
N THR A 95 -15.79 4.77 4.52
CA THR A 95 -14.47 4.12 4.51
C THR A 95 -14.09 3.65 5.91
N SER A 96 -13.48 2.47 6.01
CA SER A 96 -12.88 1.99 7.26
C SER A 96 -11.70 2.87 7.69
N PRO A 97 -11.38 2.91 9.00
CA PRO A 97 -10.23 3.67 9.50
C PRO A 97 -8.88 3.26 8.88
N ASP A 98 -8.75 2.01 8.44
CA ASP A 98 -7.57 1.46 7.77
C ASP A 98 -7.63 1.56 6.23
N GLY A 99 -8.68 2.17 5.66
CA GLY A 99 -8.86 2.29 4.20
C GLY A 99 -9.21 0.98 3.47
N ARG A 100 -9.15 -0.16 4.14
CA ARG A 100 -9.36 -1.50 3.56
C ARG A 100 -10.78 -1.73 3.05
N TRP A 101 -11.78 -1.08 3.62
CA TRP A 101 -13.17 -1.27 3.23
C TRP A 101 -13.79 0.03 2.79
N PHE A 102 -14.51 -0.03 1.67
CA PHE A 102 -15.14 1.12 1.06
C PHE A 102 -16.49 0.77 0.47
N GLY A 103 -17.47 1.61 0.72
CA GLY A 103 -18.77 1.55 0.07
C GLY A 103 -19.20 2.94 -0.35
N GLU A 104 -19.88 3.03 -1.48
CA GLU A 104 -20.44 4.28 -1.97
C GLU A 104 -21.77 4.03 -2.69
N PHE A 105 -22.58 5.07 -2.76
CA PHE A 105 -23.69 5.15 -3.70
C PHE A 105 -23.86 6.61 -4.16
N SER A 106 -24.49 6.77 -5.32
CA SER A 106 -24.98 8.06 -5.79
C SER A 106 -26.41 7.87 -6.22
N ASP A 107 -27.33 8.59 -5.60
CA ASP A 107 -28.74 8.47 -5.91
C ASP A 107 -29.45 9.81 -5.76
N ARG A 108 -30.56 9.91 -6.47
CA ARG A 108 -31.44 11.06 -6.43
C ARG A 108 -32.36 10.95 -5.21
N LEU A 109 -32.47 12.02 -4.42
CA LEU A 109 -33.29 12.05 -3.20
C LEU A 109 -34.74 11.63 -3.45
N GLY A 110 -35.35 12.09 -4.54
CA GLY A 110 -36.72 11.74 -4.91
C GLY A 110 -36.95 10.26 -5.27
N ASP A 111 -35.87 9.49 -5.49
CA ASP A 111 -35.94 8.06 -5.76
C ASP A 111 -35.71 7.20 -4.50
N MET A 112 -35.27 7.80 -3.39
CA MET A 112 -35.03 7.09 -2.14
C MET A 112 -36.33 6.88 -1.35
N ASP A 113 -36.41 5.75 -0.66
CA ASP A 113 -37.46 5.52 0.31
C ASP A 113 -37.38 6.53 1.44
N THR A 114 -38.52 6.95 1.99
CA THR A 114 -38.56 7.87 3.12
C THR A 114 -39.31 7.30 4.31
N TRP A 115 -38.79 7.57 5.51
CA TRP A 115 -39.47 7.23 6.76
C TRP A 115 -39.23 8.29 7.82
N SER A 116 -40.32 8.87 8.32
CA SER A 116 -40.28 9.91 9.36
C SER A 116 -39.35 11.08 9.01
N GLY A 117 -39.43 11.56 7.76
CA GLY A 117 -38.64 12.69 7.26
C GLY A 117 -37.17 12.41 6.96
N LYS A 118 -36.77 11.12 6.88
CA LYS A 118 -35.40 10.71 6.53
C LYS A 118 -35.40 9.97 5.20
N TYR A 119 -34.34 10.13 4.43
CA TYR A 119 -34.10 9.38 3.20
C TYR A 119 -33.31 8.12 3.52
N ILE A 120 -33.74 6.98 2.98
CA ILE A 120 -33.21 5.66 3.31
C ILE A 120 -32.47 5.10 2.10
N HIS A 121 -31.20 4.77 2.30
CA HIS A 121 -30.44 3.95 1.35
C HIS A 121 -29.31 3.21 2.08
N ASP A 122 -29.20 1.90 1.88
CA ASP A 122 -28.15 1.09 2.50
C ASP A 122 -26.81 1.25 1.77
N VAL A 123 -25.69 1.09 2.49
CA VAL A 123 -24.34 1.09 1.91
C VAL A 123 -23.76 -0.32 2.00
N VAL A 124 -23.33 -0.86 0.87
CA VAL A 124 -22.62 -2.14 0.81
C VAL A 124 -21.13 -1.86 0.65
N LEU A 125 -20.32 -2.44 1.54
CA LEU A 125 -18.89 -2.25 1.57
C LEU A 125 -18.15 -3.39 0.88
N TYR A 126 -17.15 -3.00 0.10
CA TYR A 126 -16.25 -3.87 -0.62
C TYR A 126 -14.86 -3.72 -0.05
N GLU A 127 -14.11 -4.82 -0.05
CA GLU A 127 -12.71 -4.79 0.31
C GLU A 127 -11.95 -4.10 -0.82
N GLN A 128 -11.29 -2.98 -0.50
CA GLN A 128 -10.30 -2.36 -1.38
C GLN A 128 -9.04 -3.22 -1.32
N VAL A 129 -8.83 -4.00 -2.38
CA VAL A 129 -7.54 -4.64 -2.62
C VAL A 129 -6.63 -3.57 -3.26
N PRO A 130 -5.49 -3.22 -2.65
CA PRO A 130 -4.53 -2.30 -3.28
C PRO A 130 -4.25 -2.78 -4.70
N PRO A 131 -4.21 -1.88 -5.70
CA PRO A 131 -3.95 -2.28 -7.07
C PRO A 131 -2.60 -2.99 -7.14
N ALA A 132 -2.58 -4.18 -7.75
CA ALA A 132 -1.33 -4.89 -7.96
C ALA A 132 -0.44 -4.08 -8.91
N GLU A 133 0.76 -3.79 -8.45
CA GLU A 133 1.83 -3.15 -9.20
C GLU A 133 2.72 -4.21 -9.85
N THR A 134 3.50 -3.80 -10.84
CA THR A 134 4.49 -4.65 -11.51
C THR A 134 5.86 -4.06 -11.27
N PHE A 135 6.75 -4.85 -10.67
CA PHE A 135 8.16 -4.51 -10.52
C PHE A 135 8.97 -5.17 -11.62
N THR A 136 9.97 -4.46 -12.16
CA THR A 136 10.84 -4.95 -13.23
C THR A 136 12.28 -4.55 -12.98
N LYS A 137 13.21 -5.49 -13.14
CA LYS A 137 14.65 -5.26 -13.02
C LYS A 137 15.43 -6.15 -13.97
N ASN A 138 16.45 -5.60 -14.61
CA ASN A 138 17.36 -6.40 -15.44
C ASN A 138 18.39 -7.09 -14.54
N LEU A 139 18.57 -8.40 -14.73
CA LEU A 139 19.58 -9.18 -14.03
C LEU A 139 20.63 -9.66 -15.03
N VAL A 140 21.90 -9.51 -14.65
CA VAL A 140 23.04 -9.97 -15.45
C VAL A 140 23.34 -11.43 -15.17
N ALA A 141 24.10 -12.09 -16.04
CA ALA A 141 24.59 -13.44 -15.76
C ALA A 141 25.52 -13.44 -14.53
N SER A 142 25.55 -14.55 -13.79
CA SER A 142 26.18 -14.71 -12.47
C SER A 142 25.31 -14.14 -11.33
N TRP A 143 25.93 -13.82 -10.19
CA TRP A 143 25.24 -13.40 -8.97
C TRP A 143 24.73 -11.98 -9.07
N ASN A 144 23.47 -11.78 -8.65
CA ASN A 144 22.81 -10.50 -8.47
C ASN A 144 22.28 -10.44 -7.03
N LEU A 145 22.49 -9.33 -6.32
CA LEU A 145 21.96 -9.13 -4.97
C LEU A 145 20.70 -8.26 -5.04
N VAL A 146 19.54 -8.86 -4.84
CA VAL A 146 18.24 -8.23 -5.10
C VAL A 146 17.40 -8.16 -3.83
N SER A 147 16.35 -7.35 -3.88
CA SER A 147 15.29 -7.26 -2.87
C SER A 147 13.92 -7.39 -3.50
N LEU A 148 12.87 -7.41 -2.67
CA LEU A 148 11.46 -7.33 -3.11
C LEU A 148 10.85 -5.96 -2.77
N PRO A 149 10.76 -5.03 -3.74
CA PRO A 149 10.12 -3.72 -3.56
C PRO A 149 8.60 -3.74 -3.47
N LEU A 150 7.97 -4.86 -3.78
CA LEU A 150 6.53 -5.09 -3.63
C LEU A 150 6.31 -6.35 -2.82
N THR A 151 5.22 -6.41 -2.06
CA THR A 151 4.75 -7.62 -1.37
C THR A 151 4.07 -8.54 -2.38
N PRO A 152 4.67 -9.69 -2.73
CA PRO A 152 4.03 -10.64 -3.64
C PRO A 152 2.86 -11.36 -2.94
N GLU A 153 1.85 -11.76 -3.72
CA GLU A 153 0.74 -12.60 -3.21
C GLU A 153 1.22 -14.02 -2.87
N ASP A 154 2.16 -14.54 -3.67
CA ASP A 154 2.86 -15.81 -3.45
C ASP A 154 4.36 -15.52 -3.36
N ASN A 155 4.91 -15.66 -2.15
CA ASN A 155 6.31 -15.37 -1.85
C ASN A 155 7.26 -16.52 -2.19
N SER A 156 6.80 -17.61 -2.82
CA SER A 156 7.69 -18.69 -3.24
C SER A 156 8.68 -18.19 -4.30
N VAL A 157 9.93 -18.69 -4.25
CA VAL A 157 10.96 -18.36 -5.25
C VAL A 157 10.46 -18.61 -6.68
N SER A 158 9.71 -19.70 -6.89
CA SER A 158 9.15 -20.04 -8.20
C SER A 158 8.12 -19.04 -8.72
N ALA A 159 7.32 -18.44 -7.84
CA ALA A 159 6.34 -17.43 -8.22
C ALA A 159 7.04 -16.08 -8.47
N VAL A 160 7.89 -15.66 -7.54
CA VAL A 160 8.59 -14.37 -7.57
C VAL A 160 9.57 -14.28 -8.75
N LEU A 161 10.34 -15.34 -9.04
CA LEU A 161 11.29 -15.37 -10.16
C LEU A 161 10.70 -16.01 -11.42
N GLY A 162 9.37 -16.15 -11.50
CA GLY A 162 8.70 -16.89 -12.58
C GLY A 162 8.97 -16.35 -13.99
N SER A 163 9.16 -15.04 -14.14
CA SER A 163 9.51 -14.39 -15.42
C SER A 163 10.89 -14.77 -15.97
N ILE A 164 11.79 -15.25 -15.10
CA ILE A 164 13.13 -15.75 -15.47
C ILE A 164 13.25 -17.25 -15.19
N ALA A 165 12.13 -17.99 -15.10
CA ALA A 165 12.16 -19.43 -14.85
C ALA A 165 13.05 -20.17 -15.86
N GLY A 166 13.96 -20.99 -15.34
CA GLY A 166 14.96 -21.72 -16.14
C GLY A 166 16.24 -20.91 -16.46
N ASN A 167 16.27 -19.61 -16.17
CA ASN A 167 17.43 -18.73 -16.37
C ASN A 167 18.18 -18.41 -15.06
N TYR A 168 17.86 -19.10 -13.96
CA TYR A 168 18.59 -19.06 -12.69
C TYR A 168 18.69 -20.48 -12.11
N ASP A 169 19.69 -20.74 -11.26
CA ASP A 169 19.92 -22.07 -10.67
C ASP A 169 20.17 -22.07 -9.15
N ALA A 170 20.32 -20.90 -8.52
CA ALA A 170 20.45 -20.76 -7.08
C ALA A 170 19.86 -19.45 -6.56
N VAL A 171 19.22 -19.52 -5.38
CA VAL A 171 18.77 -18.36 -4.61
C VAL A 171 19.23 -18.52 -3.17
N LYS A 172 19.95 -17.53 -2.64
CA LYS A 172 20.57 -17.59 -1.31
C LYS A 172 20.14 -16.42 -0.44
N SER A 173 19.80 -16.71 0.81
CA SER A 173 19.67 -15.72 1.90
C SER A 173 20.84 -15.86 2.87
N TYR A 174 21.04 -14.86 3.73
CA TYR A 174 22.11 -14.86 4.74
C TYR A 174 21.51 -15.06 6.12
N ASN A 175 21.96 -16.08 6.83
CA ASN A 175 21.55 -16.36 8.19
C ASN A 175 22.52 -15.70 9.18
N THR A 176 22.03 -14.68 9.88
CA THR A 176 22.81 -13.88 10.84
C THR A 176 23.16 -14.64 12.13
N ALA A 177 22.47 -15.73 12.43
CA ALA A 177 22.76 -16.55 13.61
C ALA A 177 23.90 -17.55 13.36
N THR A 178 24.09 -17.98 12.11
CA THR A 178 25.11 -18.97 11.73
C THR A 178 26.25 -18.37 10.91
N ASP A 179 26.13 -17.11 10.50
CA ASP A 179 27.03 -16.40 9.59
C ASP A 179 27.22 -17.12 8.23
N GLN A 180 26.16 -17.77 7.72
CA GLN A 180 26.22 -18.59 6.50
C GLN A 180 25.13 -18.22 5.50
N PHE A 181 25.41 -18.50 4.23
CA PHE A 181 24.39 -18.47 3.18
C PHE A 181 23.59 -19.78 3.16
N GLU A 182 22.27 -19.64 3.06
CA GLU A 182 21.33 -20.75 3.02
C GLU A 182 20.48 -20.70 1.74
N ASP A 183 20.01 -21.85 1.27
CA ASP A 183 19.06 -21.91 0.17
C ASP A 183 17.73 -21.28 0.57
N ALA A 184 17.24 -20.34 -0.24
CA ALA A 184 15.94 -19.74 -0.05
C ALA A 184 14.88 -20.50 -0.87
N SER A 185 13.77 -20.87 -0.23
CA SER A 185 12.57 -21.37 -0.90
C SER A 185 11.49 -20.30 -1.05
N THR A 186 11.57 -19.24 -0.26
CA THR A 186 10.71 -18.05 -0.31
C THR A 186 11.56 -16.78 -0.40
N MET A 187 10.96 -15.72 -0.93
CA MET A 187 11.53 -14.38 -0.98
C MET A 187 10.55 -13.41 -0.35
N ASP A 188 10.98 -12.72 0.71
CA ASP A 188 10.15 -11.82 1.51
C ASP A 188 10.69 -10.37 1.45
N PRO A 189 9.82 -9.35 1.44
CA PRO A 189 10.24 -7.95 1.55
C PRO A 189 11.14 -7.70 2.77
N GLY A 190 12.07 -6.75 2.64
CA GLY A 190 13.03 -6.40 3.69
C GLY A 190 14.23 -7.35 3.82
N ILE A 191 14.23 -8.50 3.13
CA ILE A 191 15.34 -9.45 3.08
C ILE A 191 16.08 -9.32 1.75
N GLY A 192 17.41 -9.33 1.79
CA GLY A 192 18.25 -9.37 0.59
C GLY A 192 18.47 -10.81 0.13
N TYR A 193 18.53 -11.02 -1.19
CA TYR A 193 18.72 -12.34 -1.79
C TYR A 193 19.78 -12.31 -2.89
N PHE A 194 20.70 -13.25 -2.85
CA PHE A 194 21.57 -13.53 -3.97
C PHE A 194 20.88 -14.48 -4.94
N VAL A 195 20.69 -14.05 -6.19
CA VAL A 195 20.17 -14.88 -7.28
C VAL A 195 21.29 -15.13 -8.28
N HIS A 196 21.64 -16.41 -8.49
CA HIS A 196 22.59 -16.79 -9.54
C HIS A 196 21.86 -17.02 -10.85
N VAL A 197 22.04 -16.08 -11.77
CA VAL A 197 21.38 -16.06 -13.08
C VAL A 197 22.31 -16.71 -14.11
N THR A 198 21.81 -17.73 -14.80
CA THR A 198 22.57 -18.46 -15.83
C THR A 198 22.50 -17.78 -17.20
N THR A 199 21.39 -17.08 -17.46
CA THR A 199 21.16 -16.33 -18.70
C THR A 199 20.58 -14.95 -18.37
N VAL A 200 21.24 -13.88 -18.83
CA VAL A 200 20.76 -12.50 -18.65
C VAL A 200 19.29 -12.37 -19.03
N GLY A 201 18.52 -11.64 -18.24
CA GLY A 201 17.08 -11.52 -18.44
C GLY A 201 16.48 -10.36 -17.67
N THR A 202 15.24 -10.05 -18.01
CA THR A 202 14.44 -9.06 -17.30
C THR A 202 13.56 -9.82 -16.31
N TRP A 203 13.85 -9.63 -15.02
CA TRP A 203 13.03 -10.14 -13.94
C TRP A 203 11.85 -9.20 -13.69
N GLU A 204 10.66 -9.79 -13.66
CA GLU A 204 9.37 -9.15 -13.41
C GLU A 204 8.54 -9.98 -12.43
N TYR A 205 7.85 -9.31 -11.50
CA TYR A 205 6.80 -9.92 -10.68
C TYR A 205 5.74 -8.88 -10.28
N LYS A 206 4.58 -9.37 -9.81
CA LYS A 206 3.49 -8.51 -9.33
C LYS A 206 3.36 -8.58 -7.82
N GLY A 207 2.97 -7.47 -7.23
CA GLY A 207 2.71 -7.37 -5.80
C GLY A 207 2.02 -6.06 -5.45
N THR A 208 1.75 -5.85 -4.17
CA THR A 208 1.23 -4.57 -3.66
C THR A 208 2.36 -3.79 -3.01
N ALA A 209 2.33 -2.46 -3.10
CA ALA A 209 3.24 -1.62 -2.31
C ALA A 209 3.06 -1.90 -0.81
N TYR A 210 4.15 -1.81 -0.05
CA TYR A 210 4.08 -1.87 1.42
C TYR A 210 3.60 -0.52 1.96
N GLU A 211 2.81 -0.51 3.04
CA GLU A 211 2.43 0.74 3.72
C GLU A 211 3.54 1.23 4.65
N SER A 212 4.25 0.29 5.27
CA SER A 212 5.42 0.51 6.11
C SER A 212 6.25 -0.77 6.18
N MET A 213 7.55 -0.63 6.40
CA MET A 213 8.47 -1.76 6.53
C MET A 213 9.56 -1.42 7.54
N ASN A 214 9.98 -2.41 8.32
CA ASN A 214 11.13 -2.33 9.22
C ASN A 214 11.96 -3.62 9.07
N ALA A 215 13.26 -3.54 9.36
CA ALA A 215 14.14 -4.71 9.48
C ALA A 215 14.85 -4.69 10.83
N ASP A 216 14.74 -5.78 11.58
CA ASP A 216 15.50 -5.97 12.80
C ASP A 216 16.91 -6.47 12.45
N LEU A 217 17.91 -5.69 12.82
CA LEU A 217 19.31 -6.01 12.61
C LEU A 217 19.89 -6.62 13.89
N SER A 218 20.58 -7.74 13.75
CA SER A 218 21.42 -8.31 14.81
C SER A 218 22.79 -7.62 14.84
N GLU A 219 23.45 -7.59 15.99
CA GLU A 219 24.86 -7.18 16.02
C GLU A 219 25.68 -8.05 15.05
N GLY A 220 26.48 -7.42 14.19
CA GLY A 220 27.21 -8.11 13.13
C GLY A 220 26.62 -7.85 11.75
N LEU A 221 26.84 -8.80 10.83
CA LEU A 221 26.47 -8.65 9.44
C LEU A 221 24.99 -9.01 9.24
N ASN A 222 24.25 -8.19 8.51
CA ASN A 222 22.85 -8.44 8.16
C ASN A 222 22.69 -8.24 6.65
N MET A 223 21.91 -9.10 5.99
CA MET A 223 21.58 -8.95 4.57
C MET A 223 20.13 -8.49 4.43
N VAL A 224 19.96 -7.23 4.03
CA VAL A 224 18.66 -6.56 3.95
C VAL A 224 18.27 -6.30 2.50
N GLY A 225 16.97 -6.22 2.26
CA GLY A 225 16.41 -5.88 0.96
C GLY A 225 15.88 -4.46 0.97
N TRP A 226 16.33 -3.62 0.03
CA TRP A 226 15.90 -2.23 -0.07
C TRP A 226 14.54 -2.06 -0.76
N THR A 227 13.94 -0.89 -0.57
CA THR A 227 12.62 -0.46 -1.05
C THR A 227 12.59 -0.24 -2.57
N ASN A 228 11.47 0.23 -3.12
CA ASN A 228 11.38 0.65 -4.53
C ASN A 228 11.92 2.06 -4.79
N ILE A 229 12.38 2.76 -3.76
CA ILE A 229 12.83 4.15 -3.85
C ILE A 229 14.34 4.23 -3.61
N SER A 230 15.03 5.00 -4.44
CA SER A 230 16.44 5.30 -4.22
C SER A 230 16.57 6.47 -3.25
N GLU A 231 17.48 6.35 -2.28
CA GLU A 231 17.68 7.35 -1.24
C GLU A 231 19.16 7.46 -0.85
N ASP A 232 19.62 8.67 -0.56
CA ASP A 232 20.99 8.88 -0.11
C ASP A 232 21.21 8.25 1.26
N ILE A 233 22.35 7.58 1.44
CA ILE A 233 22.64 6.74 2.61
C ILE A 233 22.40 7.44 3.96
N PRO A 234 22.80 8.72 4.18
CA PRO A 234 22.54 9.41 5.44
C PRO A 234 21.06 9.50 5.80
N ASP A 235 20.20 9.70 4.80
CA ASP A 235 18.75 9.80 5.00
C ASP A 235 18.13 8.40 5.14
N ALA A 236 18.50 7.50 4.23
CA ALA A 236 18.07 6.10 4.19
C ALA A 236 18.33 5.33 5.50
N LEU A 237 19.46 5.60 6.17
CA LEU A 237 19.85 4.91 7.40
C LEU A 237 19.76 5.78 8.65
N SER A 238 19.03 6.90 8.58
CA SER A 238 18.89 7.84 9.70
C SER A 238 18.36 7.17 10.98
N SER A 239 17.51 6.15 10.88
CA SER A 239 16.98 5.41 12.04
C SER A 239 18.01 4.58 12.79
N ILE A 240 19.14 4.26 12.14
CA ILE A 240 20.25 3.48 12.69
C ILE A 240 21.56 4.28 12.68
N ASP A 241 21.50 5.62 12.61
CA ASP A 241 22.70 6.46 12.61
C ASP A 241 23.59 6.16 13.82
N GLY A 242 24.89 6.05 13.56
CA GLY A 242 25.89 5.63 14.55
C GLY A 242 25.87 4.15 14.95
N ASN A 243 24.93 3.33 14.46
CA ASN A 243 24.78 1.91 14.84
C ASN A 243 25.24 0.91 13.76
N TYR A 244 26.04 1.34 12.79
CA TYR A 244 26.64 0.46 11.77
C TYR A 244 28.08 0.85 11.46
N ARG A 245 28.91 -0.14 11.12
CA ARG A 245 30.34 0.01 10.80
C ARG A 245 30.57 0.35 9.33
N TYR A 246 29.82 -0.29 8.45
CA TYR A 246 29.86 -0.11 7.01
C TYR A 246 28.61 -0.69 6.36
N ILE A 247 28.38 -0.30 5.11
CA ILE A 247 27.39 -0.90 4.21
C ILE A 247 28.16 -1.46 3.03
N ALA A 248 27.75 -2.63 2.53
CA ALA A 248 28.27 -3.15 1.28
C ALA A 248 27.13 -3.47 0.31
N ARG A 249 27.36 -3.19 -0.97
CA ARG A 249 26.48 -3.63 -2.06
C ARG A 249 27.26 -4.53 -3.00
N TRP A 250 26.55 -5.36 -3.76
CA TRP A 250 27.14 -6.23 -4.76
C TRP A 250 27.04 -5.57 -6.13
N ASP A 251 28.17 -5.23 -6.75
CA ASP A 251 28.17 -4.88 -8.16
C ASP A 251 28.13 -6.17 -8.99
N ALA A 252 26.96 -6.47 -9.53
CA ALA A 252 26.74 -7.63 -10.37
C ALA A 252 27.53 -7.59 -11.69
N THR A 253 27.98 -6.41 -12.15
CA THR A 253 28.79 -6.32 -13.37
C THR A 253 30.23 -6.77 -13.12
N SER A 254 30.87 -6.22 -12.08
CA SER A 254 32.24 -6.59 -11.71
C SER A 254 32.34 -7.86 -10.85
N GLN A 255 31.21 -8.36 -10.35
CA GLN A 255 31.11 -9.49 -9.41
C GLN A 255 31.98 -9.25 -8.17
N SER A 256 31.84 -8.06 -7.58
CA SER A 256 32.61 -7.64 -6.41
C SER A 256 31.78 -6.78 -5.46
N TYR A 257 32.24 -6.69 -4.21
CA TYR A 257 31.64 -5.83 -3.22
C TYR A 257 32.16 -4.40 -3.35
N GLU A 258 31.23 -3.46 -3.31
CA GLU A 258 31.47 -2.04 -3.14
C GLU A 258 31.07 -1.64 -1.72
N VAL A 259 31.80 -0.72 -1.09
CA VAL A 259 31.62 -0.38 0.32
C VAL A 259 31.36 1.11 0.55
N TYR A 260 30.56 1.39 1.56
CA TYR A 260 30.37 2.70 2.16
C TYR A 260 30.79 2.65 3.63
N LEU A 261 31.66 3.57 4.02
CA LEU A 261 32.20 3.72 5.36
C LEU A 261 31.70 5.06 5.96
N PRO A 262 30.79 5.02 6.95
CA PRO A 262 30.28 6.23 7.59
C PRO A 262 31.43 7.04 8.21
N GLY A 263 31.46 8.34 7.91
CA GLY A 263 32.49 9.27 8.39
C GLY A 263 33.84 9.19 7.68
N ALA A 264 34.05 8.26 6.73
CA ALA A 264 35.24 8.25 5.89
C ALA A 264 35.18 9.36 4.83
N PRO A 265 36.33 9.91 4.38
CA PRO A 265 36.37 10.79 3.21
C PRO A 265 35.71 10.15 1.98
N ALA A 266 34.98 10.95 1.20
CA ALA A 266 34.18 10.47 0.07
C ALA A 266 34.96 9.62 -0.96
N VAL A 267 36.28 9.83 -1.10
CA VAL A 267 37.15 9.04 -1.99
C VAL A 267 37.26 7.55 -1.61
N PHE A 268 36.88 7.19 -0.38
CA PHE A 268 36.88 5.80 0.10
C PHE A 268 35.52 5.12 0.02
N ASN A 269 34.48 5.85 -0.40
CA ASN A 269 33.14 5.30 -0.56
C ASN A 269 32.89 5.02 -2.04
N ASP A 270 32.61 3.77 -2.37
CA ASP A 270 32.33 3.34 -3.75
C ASP A 270 30.94 3.78 -4.22
N PHE A 271 30.03 4.03 -3.28
CA PHE A 271 28.66 4.48 -3.53
C PHE A 271 28.13 5.33 -2.36
N THR A 272 27.09 6.11 -2.62
CA THR A 272 26.48 7.03 -1.62
C THR A 272 24.96 6.93 -1.52
N THR A 273 24.34 6.06 -2.32
CA THR A 273 22.89 5.97 -2.49
C THR A 273 22.45 4.50 -2.37
N MET A 274 21.41 4.25 -1.59
CA MET A 274 20.69 2.98 -1.55
C MET A 274 19.71 3.00 -2.73
N GLU A 275 19.91 2.13 -3.71
CA GLU A 275 19.14 2.07 -4.96
C GLU A 275 17.93 1.15 -4.79
N GLY A 276 16.82 1.54 -5.41
CA GLY A 276 15.59 0.76 -5.38
C GLY A 276 15.76 -0.67 -5.90
N GLY A 277 15.23 -1.66 -5.19
CA GLY A 277 15.26 -3.06 -5.60
C GLY A 277 16.59 -3.78 -5.41
N GLU A 278 17.58 -3.17 -4.77
CA GLU A 278 18.86 -3.79 -4.44
C GLU A 278 18.85 -4.43 -3.04
N GLY A 279 19.64 -5.48 -2.87
CA GLY A 279 20.00 -5.98 -1.54
C GLY A 279 21.31 -5.35 -1.05
N TYR A 280 21.46 -5.28 0.28
CA TYR A 280 22.61 -4.68 0.94
C TYR A 280 23.07 -5.52 2.13
N PHE A 281 24.36 -5.46 2.42
CA PHE A 281 24.88 -5.87 3.70
C PHE A 281 25.06 -4.68 4.62
N ILE A 282 24.55 -4.77 5.84
CA ILE A 282 24.76 -3.76 6.89
C ILE A 282 25.47 -4.44 8.05
N ALA A 283 26.67 -3.94 8.37
CA ALA A 283 27.45 -4.42 9.51
C ALA A 283 27.08 -3.63 10.78
N ALA A 284 25.99 -3.99 11.44
CA ALA A 284 25.50 -3.33 12.64
C ALA A 284 26.47 -3.48 13.82
N THR A 285 26.62 -2.42 14.64
CA THR A 285 27.46 -2.43 15.84
C THR A 285 26.73 -2.95 17.08
N SER A 286 25.41 -2.98 17.04
CA SER A 286 24.52 -3.52 18.07
C SER A 286 23.18 -3.86 17.42
N SER A 287 22.35 -4.67 18.09
CA SER A 287 20.98 -4.88 17.64
C SER A 287 20.21 -3.56 17.55
N CYS A 288 19.54 -3.33 16.42
CA CYS A 288 18.76 -2.11 16.16
C CYS A 288 17.68 -2.40 15.12
N THR A 289 16.76 -1.46 14.92
CA THR A 289 15.70 -1.57 13.92
C THR A 289 15.90 -0.52 12.85
N LEU A 290 16.09 -0.97 11.61
CA LEU A 290 16.07 -0.12 10.43
C LEU A 290 14.62 0.18 10.05
N ALA A 291 14.26 1.46 10.08
CA ALA A 291 12.99 1.94 9.55
C ALA A 291 13.21 2.36 8.10
N TYR A 292 12.47 1.73 7.19
CA TYR A 292 12.53 2.09 5.79
C TYR A 292 11.73 3.37 5.53
N PRO A 293 12.12 4.17 4.54
CA PRO A 293 11.29 5.30 4.11
C PRO A 293 9.91 4.81 3.66
N SER A 294 8.87 5.58 3.98
CA SER A 294 7.54 5.37 3.42
C SER A 294 7.61 5.55 1.89
N PRO A 295 6.97 4.67 1.09
CA PRO A 295 6.98 4.77 -0.35
C PRO A 295 6.26 6.02 -0.89
#